data_AF-A0A7C4LFH0-F1
#
_entry.id   AF-A0A7C4LFH0-F1
#
_cell.length_a   1.000
_cell.length_b   1.000
_cell.length_c   1.000
_cell.angle_alpha   90.00
_cell.angle_beta   90.00
_cell.angle_gamma   90.00
#
_symmetry.space_group_name_H-M   'P 1'
#
loop_
_entity.id
_entity.type
_entity.pdbx_description
1 polymer ?
#
loop_
_entity_poly.entity_id
_entity_poly.type
_entity_poly.pdbx_seq_one_letter_code
_entity_poly.pdbx_strand_id
1 'polypeptide(L)'
;MRNGRIIGVGSVKEEGVGVRVLMNGSLGFAATNDLSKEGLMNALEKAVSRARATASLRRSPITFTEERVGRASYEVIPKSKLEDIHVEDLTSLGKEAYGELLKTVSQVKLPVCVFSAETHMQEKLIMTSEGAYVRSRIPRIYVSLNLVLLHQQRGTLQRMKEFASSGGGELLKEWKPVDAVSEEVKNLEVVLLKGVEPPKDPVDVVIGSEIIGLLVHESAGHPMEADRILGREAAQAGESYVKPEMIGKYRIGNELATVIEDPTIPGSNGFYLYDDEGVPARPRYLYKEGIINEALHNRHTASIFGV
;
A
#
# COMPACT_ATOMS: atom_id res chain seq x y z
N MET A 1 12.65 -9.46 14.99
CA MET A 1 13.50 -9.45 16.21
C MET A 1 12.81 -8.60 17.29
N ARG A 2 12.93 -8.96 18.57
CA ARG A 2 12.45 -8.17 19.71
C ARG A 2 13.55 -7.99 20.77
N ASN A 3 13.86 -6.75 21.12
CA ASN A 3 14.87 -6.39 22.14
C ASN A 3 16.21 -7.14 21.95
N GLY A 4 16.73 -7.16 20.72
CA GLY A 4 17.98 -7.85 20.37
C GLY A 4 17.89 -9.37 20.22
N ARG A 5 16.73 -9.98 20.51
CA ARG A 5 16.52 -11.42 20.38
C ARG A 5 15.74 -11.75 19.12
N ILE A 6 16.25 -12.70 18.34
CA ILE A 6 15.52 -13.22 17.17
C ILE A 6 14.32 -13.99 17.68
N ILE A 7 13.12 -13.57 17.27
CA ILE A 7 11.85 -14.19 17.65
C ILE A 7 11.28 -15.09 16.56
N GLY A 8 11.69 -14.87 15.31
CA GLY A 8 11.19 -15.57 14.14
C GLY A 8 12.01 -15.20 12.92
N VAL A 9 12.21 -16.19 12.07
CA VAL A 9 12.79 -16.12 10.74
C VAL A 9 11.99 -17.11 9.92
N GLY A 10 11.66 -16.76 8.69
CA GLY A 10 10.92 -17.64 7.81
C GLY A 10 11.09 -17.24 6.35
N SER A 11 10.78 -18.18 5.48
CA SER A 11 10.57 -17.95 4.07
C SER A 11 9.22 -18.57 3.72
N VAL A 12 8.41 -17.82 2.99
CA VAL A 12 7.10 -18.29 2.53
C VAL A 12 7.08 -18.16 1.01
N LYS A 13 6.53 -19.16 0.35
CA LYS A 13 6.24 -19.12 -1.08
C LYS A 13 4.74 -19.30 -1.25
N GLU A 14 4.10 -18.33 -1.89
CA GLU A 14 2.67 -18.35 -2.18
C GLU A 14 2.48 -18.35 -3.70
N GLU A 15 1.66 -19.28 -4.18
CA GLU A 15 1.31 -19.39 -5.59
C GLU A 15 -0.18 -19.72 -5.73
N GLY A 16 -0.83 -19.14 -6.73
CA GLY A 16 -2.24 -19.38 -7.00
C GLY A 16 -2.75 -18.58 -8.18
N VAL A 17 -4.01 -18.83 -8.54
CA VAL A 17 -4.74 -18.12 -9.59
C VAL A 17 -6.09 -17.69 -9.06
N GLY A 18 -6.42 -16.42 -9.26
CA GLY A 18 -7.77 -15.89 -9.10
C GLY A 18 -8.47 -15.83 -10.46
N VAL A 19 -9.68 -16.39 -10.56
CA VAL A 19 -10.52 -16.36 -11.76
C VAL A 19 -11.74 -15.50 -11.50
N ARG A 20 -11.94 -14.47 -12.31
CA ARG A 20 -13.10 -13.58 -12.27
C ARG A 20 -13.87 -13.69 -13.57
N VAL A 21 -15.19 -13.89 -13.48
CA VAL A 21 -16.08 -14.06 -14.64
C VAL A 21 -17.21 -13.05 -14.55
N LEU A 22 -17.41 -12.27 -15.62
CA LEU A 22 -18.60 -11.47 -15.82
C LEU A 22 -19.58 -12.24 -16.71
N MET A 23 -20.74 -12.64 -16.18
CA MET A 23 -21.76 -13.36 -16.93
C MET A 23 -23.16 -12.83 -16.58
N ASN A 24 -23.98 -12.56 -17.59
CA ASN A 24 -25.35 -12.05 -17.42
C ASN A 24 -25.43 -10.81 -16.49
N GLY A 25 -24.46 -9.91 -16.60
CA GLY A 25 -24.39 -8.70 -15.77
C GLY A 25 -23.98 -8.93 -14.31
N SER A 26 -23.44 -10.10 -13.94
CA SER A 26 -22.93 -10.36 -12.59
C SER A 26 -21.50 -10.89 -12.58
N LEU A 27 -20.73 -10.52 -11.56
CA LEU A 27 -19.37 -11.02 -11.33
C LEU A 27 -19.40 -12.24 -10.41
N GLY A 28 -18.68 -13.27 -10.81
CA GLY A 28 -18.31 -14.39 -9.96
C GLY A 28 -16.80 -14.49 -9.83
N PHE A 29 -16.34 -14.88 -8.65
CA PHE A 29 -14.93 -15.04 -8.35
C PHE A 29 -14.67 -16.36 -7.61
N ALA A 30 -13.57 -17.01 -7.96
CA ALA A 30 -13.00 -18.13 -7.24
C ALA A 30 -11.47 -18.11 -7.38
N ALA A 31 -10.77 -18.74 -6.44
CA ALA A 31 -9.32 -18.86 -6.45
C ALA A 31 -8.89 -20.29 -6.14
N THR A 32 -7.69 -20.66 -6.57
CA THR A 32 -7.08 -21.97 -6.33
C THR A 32 -5.56 -21.85 -6.24
N ASN A 33 -4.93 -22.71 -5.45
CA ASN A 33 -3.49 -22.95 -5.44
C ASN A 33 -3.09 -24.22 -6.25
N ASP A 34 -4.06 -24.99 -6.74
CA ASP A 34 -3.82 -26.06 -7.72
C ASP A 34 -3.74 -25.45 -9.13
N LEU A 35 -2.51 -25.35 -9.65
CA LEU A 35 -2.20 -24.79 -10.96
C LEU A 35 -2.35 -25.80 -12.10
N SER A 36 -2.81 -27.03 -11.82
CA SER A 36 -3.14 -28.01 -12.84
C SER A 36 -4.32 -27.52 -13.69
N LYS A 37 -4.46 -28.08 -14.89
CA LYS A 37 -5.63 -27.81 -15.75
C LYS A 37 -6.94 -28.09 -15.00
N GLU A 38 -7.00 -29.15 -14.19
CA GLU A 38 -8.19 -29.50 -13.41
C GLU A 38 -8.50 -28.44 -12.35
N GLY A 39 -7.50 -28.02 -11.57
CA GLY A 39 -7.64 -26.96 -10.56
C GLY A 39 -8.13 -25.65 -11.15
N LEU A 40 -7.57 -25.23 -12.29
CA LEU A 40 -7.99 -24.02 -13.01
C LEU A 40 -9.43 -24.14 -13.55
N MET A 41 -9.80 -25.29 -14.12
CA MET A 41 -11.16 -25.53 -14.61
C MET A 41 -12.18 -25.52 -13.48
N ASN A 42 -11.85 -26.12 -12.33
CA ASN A 42 -12.71 -26.10 -11.14
C ASN A 42 -12.91 -24.67 -10.61
N ALA A 43 -11.84 -23.86 -10.54
CA ALA A 43 -11.96 -22.45 -10.17
C ALA A 43 -12.85 -21.68 -11.15
N LEU A 44 -12.68 -21.90 -12.46
CA LEU A 44 -13.53 -21.29 -13.49
C LEU A 44 -15.01 -21.68 -13.32
N GLU A 45 -15.31 -22.97 -13.16
CA GLU A 45 -16.67 -23.47 -12.96
C GLU A 45 -17.33 -22.85 -11.72
N LYS A 46 -16.59 -22.75 -10.60
CA LYS A 46 -17.06 -22.07 -9.38
C LYS A 46 -17.34 -20.60 -9.63
N ALA A 47 -16.46 -19.88 -10.33
CA ALA A 47 -16.66 -18.48 -10.67
C ALA A 47 -17.91 -18.29 -11.56
N VAL A 48 -18.08 -19.11 -12.61
CA VAL A 48 -19.26 -19.10 -13.48
C VAL A 48 -20.55 -19.38 -12.69
N SER A 49 -20.53 -20.41 -11.84
CA SER A 49 -21.67 -20.80 -11.01
C SER A 49 -22.11 -19.64 -10.11
N ARG A 50 -21.15 -18.99 -9.43
CA ARG A 50 -21.42 -17.81 -8.59
C ARG A 50 -21.97 -16.62 -9.38
N ALA A 51 -21.43 -16.35 -10.56
CA ALA A 51 -21.94 -15.28 -11.43
C ALA A 51 -23.41 -15.53 -11.81
N ARG A 52 -23.74 -16.76 -12.24
CA ARG A 52 -25.12 -17.13 -12.61
C ARG A 52 -26.08 -17.07 -11.43
N ALA A 53 -25.69 -17.62 -10.28
CA ALA A 53 -26.53 -17.68 -9.09
C ALA A 53 -26.93 -16.29 -8.56
N THR A 54 -26.08 -15.28 -8.80
CA THR A 54 -26.30 -13.92 -8.30
C THR A 54 -26.87 -12.96 -9.35
N ALA A 55 -26.93 -13.35 -10.63
CA ALA A 55 -27.35 -12.48 -11.72
C ALA A 55 -28.77 -11.94 -11.55
N SER A 56 -29.73 -12.78 -11.17
CA SER A 56 -31.12 -12.37 -10.95
C SER A 56 -31.34 -11.51 -9.71
N LEU A 57 -30.39 -11.49 -8.78
CA LEU A 57 -30.47 -10.71 -7.53
C LEU A 57 -30.00 -9.27 -7.73
N ARG A 58 -29.36 -8.96 -8.86
CA ARG A 58 -28.79 -7.63 -9.11
C ARG A 58 -29.87 -6.64 -9.57
N ARG A 59 -29.86 -5.46 -8.95
CA ARG A 59 -30.67 -4.32 -9.41
C ARG A 59 -30.20 -3.74 -10.75
N SER A 60 -28.89 -3.82 -11.00
CA SER A 60 -28.28 -3.30 -12.24
C SER A 60 -27.11 -4.19 -12.67
N PRO A 61 -26.96 -4.42 -13.99
CA PRO A 61 -25.88 -5.23 -14.52
C PRO A 61 -24.52 -4.56 -14.29
N ILE A 62 -23.49 -5.37 -14.09
CA ILE A 62 -22.10 -4.94 -14.17
C ILE A 62 -21.72 -4.89 -15.65
N THR A 63 -21.16 -3.75 -16.04
CA THR A 63 -20.56 -3.51 -17.35
C THR A 63 -19.18 -2.93 -17.14
N PHE A 64 -18.30 -3.15 -18.12
CA PHE A 64 -16.96 -2.57 -18.16
C PHE A 64 -16.85 -1.57 -19.30
N THR A 65 -15.97 -0.59 -19.16
CA THR A 65 -15.58 0.27 -20.28
C THR A 65 -14.73 -0.49 -21.29
N GLU A 66 -14.77 -0.02 -22.54
CA GLU A 66 -13.88 -0.46 -23.63
C GLU A 66 -12.49 0.18 -23.48
N GLU A 67 -11.86 0.01 -22.33
CA GLU A 67 -10.52 0.52 -22.07
C GLU A 67 -9.47 -0.33 -22.80
N ARG A 68 -8.41 0.30 -23.30
CA ARG A 68 -7.32 -0.43 -23.96
C ARG A 68 -6.54 -1.25 -22.93
N VAL A 69 -6.74 -2.56 -22.96
CA VAL A 69 -5.96 -3.50 -22.15
C VAL A 69 -4.54 -3.70 -22.70
N GLY A 70 -3.62 -3.97 -21.78
CA GLY A 70 -2.20 -4.12 -22.04
C GLY A 70 -1.77 -5.49 -22.55
N ARG A 71 -0.74 -5.49 -23.39
CA ARG A 71 0.08 -6.67 -23.71
C ARG A 71 1.54 -6.32 -23.45
N ALA A 72 2.07 -6.74 -22.31
CA ALA A 72 3.38 -6.31 -21.85
C ALA A 72 4.08 -7.35 -20.99
N SER A 73 5.41 -7.25 -20.92
CA SER A 73 6.22 -7.94 -19.92
C SER A 73 7.18 -6.90 -19.36
N TYR A 74 7.20 -6.73 -18.04
CA TYR A 74 8.08 -5.77 -17.39
C TYR A 74 8.66 -6.31 -16.09
N GLU A 75 9.83 -5.80 -15.73
CA GLU A 75 10.55 -6.19 -14.52
C GLU A 75 11.23 -4.97 -13.92
N VAL A 76 11.23 -4.87 -12.59
CA VAL A 76 12.14 -3.95 -11.88
C VAL A 76 13.47 -4.67 -11.72
N ILE A 77 14.52 -4.14 -12.34
CA ILE A 77 15.87 -4.68 -12.27
C ILE A 77 16.61 -3.95 -11.14
N PRO A 78 16.85 -4.61 -9.99
CA PRO A 78 17.55 -3.98 -8.87
C PRO A 78 19.05 -3.88 -9.14
N LYS A 79 19.73 -2.93 -8.47
CA LYS A 79 21.20 -2.81 -8.55
C LYS A 79 21.90 -3.96 -7.81
N SER A 80 21.33 -4.40 -6.70
CA SER A 80 21.73 -5.57 -5.92
C SER A 80 20.56 -6.53 -5.82
N LYS A 81 20.70 -7.79 -6.21
CA LYS A 81 19.57 -8.72 -6.27
C LYS A 81 19.02 -9.05 -4.89
N LEU A 82 17.73 -9.39 -4.80
CA LEU A 82 17.15 -9.86 -3.54
C LEU A 82 17.74 -11.21 -3.13
N GLU A 83 18.07 -12.04 -4.10
CA GLU A 83 18.67 -13.35 -3.91
C GLU A 83 20.07 -13.28 -3.26
N ASP A 84 20.73 -12.13 -3.32
CA ASP A 84 22.01 -11.85 -2.68
C ASP A 84 21.85 -11.39 -1.21
N ILE A 85 20.61 -11.16 -0.75
CA ILE A 85 20.30 -10.79 0.63
C ILE A 85 19.93 -12.06 1.39
N HIS A 86 20.82 -12.50 2.26
CA HIS A 86 20.58 -13.68 3.09
C HIS A 86 19.90 -13.30 4.40
N VAL A 87 19.30 -14.31 5.04
CA VAL A 87 18.67 -14.16 6.37
C VAL A 87 19.68 -13.61 7.39
N GLU A 88 20.94 -14.02 7.30
CA GLU A 88 22.03 -13.58 8.13
C GLU A 88 22.26 -12.06 8.01
N ASP A 89 22.12 -11.50 6.81
CA ASP A 89 22.26 -10.05 6.58
C ASP A 89 21.15 -9.28 7.30
N LEU A 90 19.89 -9.73 7.15
CA LEU A 90 18.73 -9.09 7.79
C LEU A 90 18.75 -9.22 9.32
N THR A 91 19.17 -10.38 9.83
CA THR A 91 19.27 -10.59 11.28
C THR A 91 20.44 -9.83 11.89
N SER A 92 21.56 -9.68 11.17
CA SER A 92 22.70 -8.85 11.57
C SER A 92 22.32 -7.38 11.57
N LEU A 93 21.63 -6.91 10.53
CA LEU A 93 21.09 -5.55 10.46
C LEU A 93 20.20 -5.21 11.66
N GLY A 94 19.29 -6.13 12.02
CA GLY A 94 18.47 -5.96 13.21
C GLY A 94 19.29 -5.87 14.50
N LYS A 95 20.26 -6.77 14.70
CA LYS A 95 21.14 -6.74 15.88
C LYS A 95 21.96 -5.46 15.96
N GLU A 96 22.48 -4.99 14.83
CA GLU A 96 23.21 -3.71 14.74
C GLU A 96 22.30 -2.54 15.10
N ALA A 97 21.11 -2.46 14.52
CA ALA A 97 20.12 -1.44 14.83
C ALA A 97 19.76 -1.40 16.33
N TYR A 98 19.57 -2.56 16.95
CA TYR A 98 19.29 -2.63 18.40
C TYR A 98 20.52 -2.29 19.25
N GLY A 99 21.71 -2.75 18.87
CA GLY A 99 22.95 -2.41 19.57
C GLY A 99 23.23 -0.91 19.52
N GLU A 100 22.98 -0.29 18.38
CA GLU A 100 23.12 1.15 18.18
C GLU A 100 22.07 1.95 18.97
N LEU A 101 20.83 1.46 19.01
CA LEU A 101 19.80 2.01 19.88
C LEU A 101 20.23 2.03 21.35
N LEU A 102 20.80 0.94 21.87
CA LEU A 102 21.20 0.83 23.27
C LEU A 102 22.33 1.79 23.65
N LYS A 103 23.18 2.18 22.69
CA LYS A 103 24.22 3.19 22.91
C LYS A 103 23.65 4.61 22.92
N THR A 104 22.54 4.82 22.23
CA THR A 104 21.95 6.14 22.00
C THR A 104 20.93 6.52 23.08
N VAL A 105 20.14 5.58 23.56
CA VAL A 105 19.15 5.83 24.62
C VAL A 105 19.84 6.24 25.93
N SER A 106 19.34 7.29 26.60
CA SER A 106 20.05 7.88 27.73
C SER A 106 19.23 7.97 29.03
N GLN A 107 18.16 8.75 29.02
CA GLN A 107 17.35 9.17 30.16
C GLN A 107 16.01 8.41 30.25
N VAL A 108 15.69 7.57 29.26
CA VAL A 108 14.46 6.78 29.20
C VAL A 108 14.74 5.29 29.13
N LYS A 109 13.74 4.48 29.49
CA LYS A 109 13.78 3.03 29.29
C LYS A 109 13.21 2.68 27.92
N LEU A 110 13.68 1.57 27.35
CA LEU A 110 13.16 1.01 26.11
C LEU A 110 12.57 -0.39 26.32
N PRO A 111 11.35 -0.50 26.86
CA PRO A 111 10.70 -1.80 27.06
C PRO A 111 10.44 -2.58 25.76
N VAL A 112 10.25 -1.89 24.63
CA VAL A 112 9.95 -2.52 23.34
C VAL A 112 10.81 -1.90 22.22
N CYS A 113 11.53 -2.77 21.53
CA CYS A 113 12.09 -2.54 20.21
C CYS A 113 11.79 -3.78 19.38
N VAL A 114 10.88 -3.66 18.42
CA VAL A 114 10.64 -4.68 17.40
C VAL A 114 11.26 -4.18 16.09
N PHE A 115 12.13 -5.00 15.53
CA PHE A 115 12.68 -4.79 14.20
C PHE A 115 12.20 -5.93 13.30
N SER A 116 11.63 -5.58 12.15
CA SER A 116 11.26 -6.52 11.09
C SER A 116 11.93 -6.10 9.80
N ALA A 117 12.39 -7.08 9.02
CA ALA A 117 12.86 -6.85 7.67
C ALA A 117 12.45 -8.06 6.82
N GLU A 118 11.97 -7.79 5.63
CA GLU A 118 11.54 -8.81 4.68
C GLU A 118 11.88 -8.39 3.24
N THR A 119 12.12 -9.40 2.43
CA THR A 119 12.32 -9.28 0.99
C THR A 119 11.21 -10.06 0.31
N HIS A 120 10.57 -9.47 -0.70
CA HIS A 120 9.45 -10.08 -1.39
C HIS A 120 9.64 -9.96 -2.90
N MET A 121 9.67 -11.10 -3.59
CA MET A 121 9.62 -11.14 -5.04
C MET A 121 8.19 -11.41 -5.49
N GLN A 122 7.57 -10.45 -6.17
CA GLN A 122 6.23 -10.64 -6.72
C GLN A 122 6.32 -10.93 -8.23
N GLU A 123 5.85 -12.10 -8.63
CA GLU A 123 5.63 -12.45 -10.03
C GLU A 123 4.13 -12.53 -10.30
N LYS A 124 3.65 -11.80 -11.31
CA LYS A 124 2.23 -11.71 -11.65
C LYS A 124 2.01 -11.91 -13.14
N LEU A 125 0.98 -12.67 -13.49
CA LEU A 125 0.46 -12.80 -14.85
C LEU A 125 -1.02 -12.45 -14.85
N ILE A 126 -1.39 -11.45 -15.65
CA ILE A 126 -2.77 -11.01 -15.84
C ILE A 126 -3.21 -11.38 -17.25
N MET A 127 -4.34 -12.07 -17.35
CA MET A 127 -4.94 -12.47 -18.62
C MET A 127 -6.44 -12.22 -18.61
N THR A 128 -6.97 -11.64 -19.68
CA THR A 128 -8.42 -11.43 -19.86
C THR A 128 -8.88 -11.93 -21.22
N SER A 129 -10.17 -12.24 -21.34
CA SER A 129 -10.80 -12.61 -22.62
C SER A 129 -10.81 -11.46 -23.64
N GLU A 130 -10.58 -10.23 -23.19
CA GLU A 130 -10.50 -9.03 -24.04
C GLU A 130 -9.08 -8.79 -24.59
N GLY A 131 -8.14 -9.70 -24.30
CA GLY A 131 -6.82 -9.71 -24.92
C GLY A 131 -5.67 -9.21 -24.03
N ALA A 132 -5.96 -8.85 -22.76
CA ALA A 132 -4.92 -8.49 -21.81
C ALA A 132 -3.95 -9.66 -21.62
N TYR A 133 -2.65 -9.37 -21.64
CA TYR A 133 -1.60 -10.33 -21.33
C TYR A 133 -0.42 -9.56 -20.74
N VAL A 134 -0.39 -9.45 -19.42
CA VAL A 134 0.63 -8.66 -18.72
C VAL A 134 1.41 -9.55 -17.76
N ARG A 135 2.73 -9.62 -17.93
CA ARG A 135 3.64 -10.24 -16.97
C ARG A 135 4.43 -9.16 -16.24
N SER A 136 4.54 -9.29 -14.92
CA SER A 136 5.38 -8.40 -14.10
C SER A 136 6.23 -9.20 -13.11
N ARG A 137 7.47 -8.77 -12.91
CA ARG A 137 8.36 -9.24 -11.83
C ARG A 137 8.87 -8.04 -11.03
N ILE A 138 8.50 -7.94 -9.77
CA ILE A 138 8.79 -6.76 -8.94
C ILE A 138 9.38 -7.21 -7.58
N PRO A 139 10.70 -7.08 -7.37
CA PRO A 139 11.30 -7.19 -6.06
C PRO A 139 10.90 -6.01 -5.16
N ARG A 140 10.66 -6.29 -3.88
CA ARG A 140 10.42 -5.29 -2.83
C ARG A 140 11.20 -5.63 -1.57
N ILE A 141 11.59 -4.60 -0.84
CA ILE A 141 12.12 -4.71 0.51
C ILE A 141 11.25 -3.89 1.43
N TYR A 142 10.95 -4.45 2.60
CA TYR A 142 10.28 -3.75 3.68
C TYR A 142 11.11 -3.89 4.96
N VAL A 143 11.31 -2.78 5.67
CA VAL A 143 11.93 -2.74 7.00
C VAL A 143 11.04 -1.93 7.91
N SER A 144 10.72 -2.46 9.08
CA SER A 144 9.97 -1.74 10.10
C SER A 144 10.62 -1.79 11.47
N LEU A 145 10.47 -0.67 12.16
CA LEU A 145 10.92 -0.47 13.51
C LEU A 145 9.72 -0.02 14.34
N ASN A 146 9.44 -0.72 15.42
CA ASN A 146 8.47 -0.30 16.44
C ASN A 146 9.19 -0.12 17.77
N LEU A 147 9.14 1.09 18.31
CA LEU A 147 9.79 1.49 19.54
C LEU A 147 8.73 1.91 20.55
N VAL A 148 8.93 1.51 21.81
CA VAL A 148 8.23 2.09 22.96
C VAL A 148 9.28 2.59 23.94
N LEU A 149 9.25 3.90 24.19
CA LEU A 149 10.03 4.57 25.22
C LEU A 149 9.17 4.72 26.47
N LEU A 150 9.80 4.65 27.64
CA LEU A 150 9.15 4.79 28.94
C LEU A 150 9.99 5.69 29.86
N HIS A 151 9.35 6.72 30.39
CA HIS A 151 9.88 7.53 31.48
C HIS A 151 8.93 7.45 32.68
N GLN A 152 9.48 7.22 33.88
CA GLN A 152 8.67 6.90 35.07
C GLN A 152 7.60 7.94 35.42
N GLN A 153 7.89 9.22 35.19
CA GLN A 153 6.97 10.32 35.51
C GLN A 153 6.25 10.90 34.28
N ARG A 154 6.68 10.57 33.06
CA ARG A 154 6.15 11.16 31.81
C ARG A 154 5.34 10.15 30.98
N GLY A 155 5.32 8.88 31.39
CA GLY A 155 4.56 7.83 30.71
C GLY A 155 5.35 7.21 29.56
N THR A 156 4.62 6.75 28.55
CA THR A 156 5.17 6.05 27.38
C THR A 156 4.95 6.82 26.09
N LEU A 157 5.88 6.68 25.15
CA LEU A 157 5.73 7.15 23.79
C LEU A 157 6.04 6.00 22.83
N GLN A 158 5.20 5.81 21.82
CA GLN A 158 5.37 4.78 20.80
C GLN A 158 5.68 5.44 19.46
N ARG A 159 6.57 4.81 18.69
CA ARG A 159 6.89 5.20 17.31
C ARG A 159 7.00 3.97 16.44
N MET A 160 6.36 4.01 15.29
CA MET A 160 6.60 3.08 14.19
C MET A 160 7.32 3.83 13.07
N LYS A 161 8.40 3.27 12.53
CA LYS A 161 9.11 3.77 11.36
C LYS A 161 9.18 2.66 10.33
N GLU A 162 8.87 2.98 9.08
CA GLU A 162 8.81 2.02 7.99
C GLU A 162 9.62 2.51 6.81
N PHE A 163 10.24 1.56 6.12
CA PHE A 163 10.90 1.73 4.84
C PHE A 163 10.35 0.68 3.90
N ALA A 164 9.90 1.10 2.73
CA ALA A 164 9.30 0.20 1.75
C ALA A 164 9.56 0.73 0.34
N SER A 165 10.03 -0.12 -0.56
CA SER A 165 10.28 0.24 -1.95
C SER A 165 10.36 -1.00 -2.84
N SER A 166 10.07 -0.80 -4.12
CA SER A 166 10.51 -1.73 -5.16
C SER A 166 12.01 -1.55 -5.44
N GLY A 167 12.73 -2.64 -5.67
CA GLY A 167 14.20 -2.64 -5.82
C GLY A 167 14.85 -3.72 -4.98
N GLY A 168 16.17 -3.61 -4.78
CA GLY A 168 16.93 -4.64 -4.07
C GLY A 168 17.86 -4.11 -3.00
N GLY A 169 18.96 -4.82 -2.73
CA GLY A 169 19.82 -4.59 -1.56
C GLY A 169 20.44 -3.19 -1.48
N GLU A 170 20.48 -2.44 -2.59
CA GLU A 170 20.82 -1.02 -2.60
C GLU A 170 19.96 -0.18 -1.64
N LEU A 171 18.69 -0.54 -1.46
CA LEU A 171 17.73 0.19 -0.63
C LEU A 171 18.16 0.19 0.84
N LEU A 172 18.66 -0.93 1.35
CA LEU A 172 19.16 -1.03 2.74
C LEU A 172 20.35 -0.09 2.98
N LYS A 173 21.19 0.13 1.96
CA LYS A 173 22.32 1.06 2.01
C LYS A 173 21.87 2.52 1.91
N GLU A 174 20.84 2.79 1.11
CA GLU A 174 20.28 4.14 0.94
C GLU A 174 19.51 4.59 2.19
N TRP A 175 18.70 3.70 2.77
CA TRP A 175 17.87 4.00 3.96
C TRP A 175 18.65 4.06 5.26
N LYS A 176 19.79 3.36 5.35
CA LYS A 176 20.64 3.28 6.55
C LYS A 176 19.80 3.07 7.84
N PRO A 177 19.04 1.98 7.94
CA PRO A 177 18.06 1.82 9.01
C PRO A 177 18.70 1.81 10.41
N VAL A 178 19.97 1.42 10.54
CA VAL A 178 20.74 1.50 11.79
C VAL A 178 20.89 2.96 12.26
N ASP A 179 21.27 3.86 11.35
CA ASP A 179 21.42 5.30 11.65
C ASP A 179 20.06 5.93 11.99
N ALA A 180 19.02 5.57 11.23
CA ALA A 180 17.66 6.07 11.42
C ALA A 180 17.10 5.74 12.81
N VAL A 181 17.44 4.57 13.36
CA VAL A 181 17.02 4.18 14.72
C VAL A 181 17.60 5.13 15.77
N SER A 182 18.88 5.48 15.65
CA SER A 182 19.53 6.44 16.56
C SER A 182 18.91 7.82 16.50
N GLU A 183 18.59 8.31 15.30
CA GLU A 183 17.94 9.61 15.12
C GLU A 183 16.54 9.63 15.74
N GLU A 184 15.71 8.63 15.42
CA GLU A 184 14.35 8.53 15.95
C GLU A 184 14.33 8.45 17.48
N VAL A 185 15.22 7.65 18.10
CA VAL A 185 15.26 7.53 19.57
C VAL A 185 15.65 8.85 20.24
N LYS A 186 16.63 9.58 19.70
CA LYS A 186 17.01 10.92 20.22
C LYS A 186 15.84 11.89 20.16
N ASN A 187 15.13 11.93 19.03
CA ASN A 187 14.00 12.81 18.82
C ASN A 187 12.84 12.45 19.78
N LEU A 188 12.49 11.16 19.88
CA LEU A 188 11.42 10.69 20.76
C LEU A 188 11.74 10.90 22.24
N GLU A 189 13.00 10.77 22.65
CA GLU A 189 13.43 11.05 24.01
C GLU A 189 13.24 12.53 24.35
N VAL A 190 13.61 13.44 23.45
CA VAL A 190 13.35 14.88 23.62
C VAL A 190 11.85 15.15 23.73
N VAL A 191 11.03 14.55 22.87
CA VAL A 191 9.57 14.72 22.89
C VAL A 191 8.97 14.19 24.21
N LEU A 192 9.35 12.99 24.65
CA LEU A 192 8.83 12.39 25.88
C LEU A 192 9.25 13.18 27.13
N LEU A 193 10.47 13.73 27.15
CA LEU A 193 10.97 14.47 28.31
C LEU A 193 10.51 15.92 28.34
N LYS A 194 10.43 16.60 27.20
CA LYS A 194 10.17 18.05 27.10
C LYS A 194 8.79 18.41 26.56
N GLY A 195 8.06 17.44 26.00
CA GLY A 195 6.72 17.66 25.46
C GLY A 195 5.77 18.26 26.49
N VAL A 196 4.94 19.19 26.04
CA VAL A 196 3.89 19.85 26.82
C VAL A 196 2.54 19.55 26.19
N GLU A 197 1.47 19.86 26.91
CA GLU A 197 0.13 19.76 26.34
C GLU A 197 0.01 20.69 25.12
N PRO A 198 -0.63 20.23 24.02
CA PRO A 198 -0.87 21.09 22.87
C PRO A 198 -1.81 22.24 23.24
N PRO A 199 -1.74 23.38 22.53
CA PRO A 199 -2.67 24.49 22.72
C PRO A 199 -4.12 24.03 22.47
N LYS A 200 -5.06 24.66 23.19
CA LYS A 200 -6.51 24.38 23.05
C LYS A 200 -7.19 25.30 22.03
N ASP A 201 -6.63 26.48 21.82
CA ASP A 201 -7.13 27.44 20.85
C ASP A 201 -6.64 27.08 19.44
N PRO A 202 -7.32 27.55 18.36
CA PRO A 202 -6.86 27.37 17.00
C PRO A 202 -5.44 27.93 16.81
N VAL A 203 -4.56 27.13 16.22
CA VAL A 203 -3.18 27.50 15.87
C VAL A 203 -2.83 27.03 14.47
N ASP A 204 -1.89 27.71 13.83
CA ASP A 204 -1.28 27.22 12.59
C ASP A 204 -0.34 26.06 12.89
N VAL A 205 -0.40 25.01 12.06
CA VAL A 205 0.41 23.80 12.22
C VAL A 205 1.25 23.57 10.98
N VAL A 206 2.56 23.42 11.17
CA VAL A 206 3.47 22.95 10.12
C VAL A 206 3.62 21.44 10.27
N ILE A 207 3.24 20.70 9.23
CA ILE A 207 3.18 19.24 9.27
C ILE A 207 4.36 18.67 8.46
N GLY A 208 5.06 17.68 9.03
CA GLY A 208 6.13 16.96 8.34
C GLY A 208 5.59 16.05 7.23
N SER A 209 6.44 15.75 6.25
CA SER A 209 6.09 14.97 5.05
C SER A 209 5.47 13.60 5.36
N GLU A 210 5.95 12.90 6.40
CA GLU A 210 5.43 11.59 6.79
C GLU A 210 3.95 11.65 7.22
N ILE A 211 3.58 12.68 8.00
CA ILE A 211 2.20 12.88 8.44
C ILE A 211 1.34 13.41 7.27
N ILE A 212 1.89 14.24 6.40
CA ILE A 212 1.20 14.66 5.17
C ILE A 212 0.87 13.45 4.29
N GLY A 213 1.80 12.51 4.11
CA GLY A 213 1.55 11.28 3.35
C GLY A 213 0.35 10.50 3.89
N LEU A 214 0.27 10.32 5.20
CA LEU A 214 -0.87 9.67 5.86
C LEU A 214 -2.17 10.47 5.69
N LEU A 215 -2.13 11.79 5.95
CA LEU A 215 -3.31 12.65 5.80
C LEU A 215 -3.84 12.62 4.37
N VAL A 216 -2.96 12.67 3.38
CA VAL A 216 -3.34 12.58 1.97
C VAL A 216 -3.91 11.21 1.64
N HIS A 217 -3.34 10.11 2.16
CA HIS A 217 -3.90 8.77 1.97
C HIS A 217 -5.35 8.68 2.48
N GLU A 218 -5.59 9.08 3.72
CA GLU A 218 -6.88 8.93 4.40
C GLU A 218 -7.92 9.96 3.94
N SER A 219 -7.51 11.22 3.77
CA SER A 219 -8.42 12.35 3.57
C SER A 219 -8.57 12.77 2.11
N ALA A 220 -7.67 12.32 1.22
CA ALA A 220 -7.71 12.60 -0.20
C ALA A 220 -7.72 11.32 -1.06
N GLY A 221 -6.95 10.29 -0.72
CA GLY A 221 -6.90 9.02 -1.44
C GLY A 221 -8.23 8.27 -1.37
N HIS A 222 -8.57 7.73 -0.20
CA HIS A 222 -9.79 6.93 -0.01
C HIS A 222 -11.09 7.65 -0.46
N PRO A 223 -11.32 8.93 -0.12
CA PRO A 223 -12.52 9.63 -0.58
C PRO A 223 -12.66 9.70 -2.10
N MET A 224 -11.56 9.56 -2.84
CA MET A 224 -11.56 9.56 -4.31
C MET A 224 -11.70 8.17 -4.93
N GLU A 225 -11.82 7.10 -4.14
CA GLU A 225 -12.14 5.76 -4.63
C GLU A 225 -13.61 5.72 -5.07
N ALA A 226 -13.86 5.42 -6.35
CA ALA A 226 -15.18 5.58 -6.94
C ALA A 226 -16.26 4.63 -6.37
N ASP A 227 -15.88 3.46 -5.88
CA ASP A 227 -16.78 2.55 -5.17
C ASP A 227 -17.21 3.10 -3.80
N ARG A 228 -16.34 3.84 -3.10
CA ARG A 228 -16.69 4.62 -1.89
C ARG A 228 -17.60 5.79 -2.22
N ILE A 229 -17.32 6.52 -3.31
CA ILE A 229 -18.20 7.60 -3.81
C ILE A 229 -19.60 7.07 -4.14
N LEU A 230 -19.69 5.86 -4.71
CA LEU A 230 -20.96 5.20 -5.02
C LEU A 230 -21.62 4.51 -3.81
N GLY A 231 -21.01 4.59 -2.62
CA GLY A 231 -21.53 4.03 -1.38
C GLY A 231 -21.50 2.50 -1.29
N ARG A 232 -20.76 1.79 -2.16
CA ARG A 232 -20.65 0.32 -2.09
C ARG A 232 -19.90 -0.13 -0.84
N GLU A 233 -18.85 0.59 -0.49
CA GLU A 233 -17.98 0.29 0.65
C GLU A 233 -18.50 0.89 1.96
N ALA A 234 -19.68 1.53 1.97
CA ALA A 234 -20.23 2.19 3.16
C ALA A 234 -20.33 1.25 4.37
N ALA A 235 -20.63 -0.03 4.14
CA ALA A 235 -20.75 -1.04 5.19
C ALA A 235 -19.40 -1.61 5.67
N GLN A 236 -18.30 -1.42 4.93
CA GLN A 236 -16.99 -2.03 5.22
C GLN A 236 -15.90 -0.99 5.53
N ALA A 237 -15.79 0.06 4.72
CA ALA A 237 -14.74 1.06 4.80
C ALA A 237 -15.27 2.47 5.11
N GLY A 238 -16.58 2.70 5.03
CA GLY A 238 -17.25 3.98 5.26
C GLY A 238 -17.56 4.75 3.97
N GLU A 239 -18.31 5.85 4.09
CA GLU A 239 -18.74 6.66 2.94
C GLU A 239 -17.67 7.68 2.51
N SER A 240 -17.70 8.10 1.25
CA SER A 240 -16.92 9.26 0.79
C SER A 240 -17.69 10.56 1.04
N TYR A 241 -16.99 11.61 1.46
CA TYR A 241 -17.56 12.96 1.45
C TYR A 241 -17.66 13.57 0.04
N VAL A 242 -16.92 13.00 -0.93
CA VAL A 242 -16.95 13.40 -2.33
C VAL A 242 -18.16 12.77 -3.00
N LYS A 243 -18.92 13.59 -3.71
CA LYS A 243 -20.06 13.15 -4.52
C LYS A 243 -19.74 13.26 -6.01
N PRO A 244 -20.34 12.44 -6.89
CA PRO A 244 -20.07 12.50 -8.33
C PRO A 244 -20.19 13.91 -8.92
N GLU A 245 -21.19 14.68 -8.50
CA GLU A 245 -21.43 16.04 -8.97
C GLU A 245 -20.38 17.08 -8.53
N MET A 246 -19.53 16.74 -7.56
CA MET A 246 -18.47 17.61 -7.06
C MET A 246 -17.21 17.58 -7.94
N ILE A 247 -16.99 16.47 -8.65
CA ILE A 247 -15.79 16.25 -9.46
C ILE A 247 -15.74 17.26 -10.61
N GLY A 248 -14.59 17.91 -10.76
CA GLY A 248 -14.30 18.99 -11.71
C GLY A 248 -14.91 20.35 -11.35
N LYS A 249 -15.68 20.46 -10.25
CA LYS A 249 -16.46 21.67 -9.94
C LYS A 249 -16.18 22.26 -8.57
N TYR A 250 -15.94 21.42 -7.57
CA TYR A 250 -15.79 21.87 -6.18
C TYR A 250 -14.33 22.01 -5.79
N ARG A 251 -14.04 23.10 -5.07
CA ARG A 251 -12.74 23.40 -4.49
C ARG A 251 -12.76 23.06 -3.01
N ILE A 252 -11.83 22.23 -2.56
CA ILE A 252 -11.65 21.89 -1.13
C ILE A 252 -10.27 22.30 -0.59
N GLY A 253 -9.34 22.69 -1.47
CA GLY A 253 -8.03 23.22 -1.10
C GLY A 253 -7.70 24.55 -1.79
N ASN A 254 -6.58 25.16 -1.41
CA ASN A 254 -6.03 26.31 -2.11
C ASN A 254 -5.33 25.88 -3.41
N GLU A 255 -4.89 26.85 -4.21
CA GLU A 255 -4.22 26.62 -5.50
C GLU A 255 -2.87 25.88 -5.39
N LEU A 256 -2.26 25.84 -4.21
CA LEU A 256 -1.01 25.12 -3.95
C LEU A 256 -1.23 23.63 -3.69
N ALA A 257 -2.47 23.20 -3.45
CA ALA A 257 -2.80 21.84 -3.05
C ALA A 257 -3.08 20.94 -4.27
N THR A 258 -2.06 20.22 -4.74
CA THR A 258 -2.22 19.17 -5.76
C THR A 258 -1.86 17.81 -5.16
N VAL A 259 -2.74 16.83 -5.34
CA VAL A 259 -2.58 15.46 -4.86
C VAL A 259 -2.66 14.52 -6.06
N ILE A 260 -1.63 13.68 -6.20
CA ILE A 260 -1.47 12.77 -7.33
C ILE A 260 -1.31 11.35 -6.78
N GLU A 261 -2.11 10.41 -7.29
CA GLU A 261 -1.86 8.98 -7.18
C GLU A 261 -1.04 8.58 -8.41
N ASP A 262 0.17 8.08 -8.19
CA ASP A 262 1.08 7.71 -9.29
C ASP A 262 1.82 6.41 -8.97
N PRO A 263 1.35 5.28 -9.51
CA PRO A 263 2.00 3.99 -9.32
C PRO A 263 3.19 3.80 -10.27
N THR A 264 3.46 4.75 -11.17
CA THR A 264 4.52 4.64 -12.17
C THR A 264 5.86 5.19 -11.67
N ILE A 265 5.90 5.74 -10.45
CA ILE A 265 7.11 6.26 -9.81
C ILE A 265 8.10 5.10 -9.53
N PRO A 266 9.27 5.06 -10.19
CA PRO A 266 10.27 4.02 -9.95
C PRO A 266 10.75 4.06 -8.50
N GLY A 267 10.90 2.89 -7.87
CA GLY A 267 11.31 2.80 -6.46
C GLY A 267 10.21 3.22 -5.47
N SER A 268 8.97 3.39 -5.91
CA SER A 268 7.84 3.44 -4.97
C SER A 268 7.48 2.01 -4.53
N ASN A 269 6.95 1.86 -3.31
CA ASN A 269 6.45 0.57 -2.84
C ASN A 269 5.22 0.11 -3.65
N GLY A 270 4.35 1.07 -4.00
CA GLY A 270 3.15 0.86 -4.81
C GLY A 270 3.41 0.73 -6.32
N PHE A 271 4.66 0.52 -6.75
CA PHE A 271 5.01 0.53 -8.18
C PHE A 271 4.29 -0.56 -8.98
N TYR A 272 3.62 -0.17 -10.06
CA TYR A 272 3.13 -1.05 -11.13
C TYR A 272 2.91 -0.25 -12.44
N LEU A 273 3.00 -0.93 -13.58
CA LEU A 273 2.74 -0.32 -14.90
C LEU A 273 1.37 -0.70 -15.48
N TYR A 274 0.73 -1.72 -14.92
CA TYR A 274 -0.62 -2.15 -15.27
C TYR A 274 -1.32 -2.63 -14.01
N ASP A 275 -2.60 -2.28 -13.86
CA ASP A 275 -3.43 -2.73 -12.74
C ASP A 275 -3.86 -4.19 -12.90
N ASP A 276 -4.59 -4.71 -11.90
CA ASP A 276 -5.07 -6.10 -11.86
C ASP A 276 -6.26 -6.41 -12.80
N GLU A 277 -6.65 -5.45 -13.65
CA GLU A 277 -7.59 -5.62 -14.75
C GLU A 277 -6.92 -5.50 -16.13
N GLY A 278 -5.59 -5.29 -16.14
CA GLY A 278 -4.77 -5.17 -17.33
C GLY A 278 -4.78 -3.78 -17.96
N VAL A 279 -5.24 -2.75 -17.25
CA VAL A 279 -5.27 -1.35 -17.72
C VAL A 279 -3.91 -0.69 -17.45
N PRO A 280 -3.33 0.03 -18.43
CA PRO A 280 -2.08 0.78 -18.22
C PRO A 280 -2.22 1.81 -17.09
N ALA A 281 -1.28 1.77 -16.17
CA ALA A 281 -1.21 2.73 -15.07
C ALA A 281 -0.73 4.09 -15.58
N ARG A 282 -1.26 5.18 -15.01
CA ARG A 282 -0.79 6.54 -15.27
C ARG A 282 -1.06 7.46 -14.07
N PRO A 283 -0.34 8.58 -13.91
CA PRO A 283 -0.62 9.51 -12.85
C PRO A 283 -2.09 9.99 -12.88
N ARG A 284 -2.74 9.95 -11.72
CA ARG A 284 -4.10 10.41 -11.47
C ARG A 284 -4.05 11.63 -10.53
N TYR A 285 -4.40 12.79 -11.03
CA TYR A 285 -4.55 14.04 -10.28
C TYR A 285 -5.88 14.02 -9.53
N LEU A 286 -5.89 13.40 -8.36
CA LEU A 286 -7.09 13.31 -7.51
C LEU A 286 -7.62 14.70 -7.17
N TYR A 287 -6.70 15.60 -6.80
CA TYR A 287 -6.97 17.00 -6.58
C TYR A 287 -5.95 17.82 -7.36
N LYS A 288 -6.43 18.80 -8.12
CA LYS A 288 -5.57 19.68 -8.92
C LYS A 288 -5.78 21.12 -8.51
N GLU A 289 -4.74 21.72 -7.93
CA GLU A 289 -4.79 23.10 -7.42
C GLU A 289 -6.02 23.33 -6.54
N GLY A 290 -6.32 22.40 -5.62
CA GLY A 290 -7.43 22.45 -4.68
C GLY A 290 -8.79 22.02 -5.22
N ILE A 291 -8.92 21.74 -6.53
CA ILE A 291 -10.16 21.26 -7.16
C ILE A 291 -10.21 19.74 -7.08
N ILE A 292 -11.35 19.18 -6.67
CA ILE A 292 -11.66 17.75 -6.79
C ILE A 292 -11.66 17.42 -8.28
N ASN A 293 -10.73 16.59 -8.77
CA ASN A 293 -10.41 16.54 -10.20
C ASN A 293 -10.68 15.17 -10.85
N GLU A 294 -10.07 14.07 -10.42
CA GLU A 294 -10.35 12.74 -10.98
C GLU A 294 -10.44 11.64 -9.91
N ALA A 295 -11.42 10.75 -10.04
CA ALA A 295 -11.60 9.62 -9.13
C ALA A 295 -10.77 8.40 -9.55
N LEU A 296 -10.45 7.55 -8.58
CA LEU A 296 -9.83 6.25 -8.80
C LEU A 296 -10.90 5.23 -9.19
N HIS A 297 -10.68 4.56 -10.32
CA HIS A 297 -11.65 3.66 -10.91
C HIS A 297 -11.07 2.28 -11.14
N ASN A 298 -11.89 1.25 -10.91
CA ASN A 298 -11.82 0.01 -11.68
C ASN A 298 -12.70 0.13 -12.94
N ARG A 299 -12.61 -0.84 -13.86
CA ARG A 299 -13.35 -0.81 -15.13
C ARG A 299 -14.87 -0.77 -14.99
N HIS A 300 -15.41 -1.26 -13.87
CA HIS A 300 -16.85 -1.17 -13.59
C HIS A 300 -17.28 0.23 -13.16
N THR A 301 -16.57 0.83 -12.21
CA THR A 301 -16.90 2.18 -11.75
C THR A 301 -16.64 3.21 -12.85
N ALA A 302 -15.61 3.02 -13.66
CA ALA A 302 -15.36 3.82 -14.87
C ALA A 302 -16.60 3.82 -15.79
N SER A 303 -17.26 2.68 -16.00
CA SER A 303 -18.42 2.59 -16.89
C SER A 303 -19.66 3.31 -16.35
N ILE A 304 -19.79 3.40 -15.02
CA ILE A 304 -20.85 4.17 -14.36
C ILE A 304 -20.62 5.67 -14.55
N PHE A 305 -19.35 6.11 -14.48
CA PHE A 305 -18.97 7.51 -14.62
C PHE A 305 -18.78 7.96 -16.09
N GLY A 306 -18.71 7.00 -17.02
CA GLY A 306 -18.52 7.28 -18.45
C GLY A 306 -17.12 7.81 -18.79
N VAL A 307 -16.10 7.36 -18.05
CA VAL A 307 -14.69 7.77 -18.18
C VAL A 307 -13.77 6.62 -18.50
#